data_AF-A0A7X3RD60-F1
#
_entry.id   AF-A0A7X3RD60-F1
#
_cell.length_a   1.000
_cell.length_b   1.000
_cell.length_c   1.000
_cell.angle_alpha   90.00
_cell.angle_beta   90.00
_cell.angle_gamma   90.00
#
_symmetry.space_group_name_H-M   'P 1'
#
loop_
_entity.id
_entity.type
_entity.pdbx_description
1 polymer ?
#
loop_
_entity_poly.entity_id
_entity_poly.type
_entity_poly.pdbx_seq_one_letter_code
_entity_poly.pdbx_strand_id
1 'polypeptide(L)'
;MSDLSRYIQETTLIDTHEHLRFEDDWVANGPDVLQDLFENYVPADLVVAGASQTDVNALLDPSKGDVAARFEPVQPAWEAVKHTGYGEAVRILAEDVYGMAEITVDGLVAAQAENDRLRGSGQRLALLRDRAGLDHVQIDNFV
;
A
#
# COMPACT_ATOMS: atom_id res chain seq x y z
N MET A 1 -13.06 -7.39 20.92
CA MET A 1 -13.99 -7.07 19.81
C MET A 1 -15.43 -7.36 20.26
N SER A 2 -16.38 -6.47 19.99
CA SER A 2 -17.81 -6.69 20.31
C SER A 2 -18.51 -7.50 19.21
N ASP A 3 -19.70 -8.03 19.47
CA ASP A 3 -20.49 -8.75 18.46
C ASP A 3 -20.89 -7.85 17.29
N LEU A 4 -21.22 -6.58 17.55
CA LEU A 4 -21.50 -5.59 16.48
C LEU A 4 -20.28 -5.35 15.60
N SER A 5 -19.10 -5.17 16.21
CA SER A 5 -17.85 -4.97 15.46
C SER A 5 -17.51 -6.19 14.60
N ARG A 6 -17.74 -7.40 15.11
CA ARG A 6 -17.56 -8.64 14.34
C ARG A 6 -18.48 -8.68 13.13
N TYR A 7 -19.77 -8.42 13.35
CA TYR A 7 -20.77 -8.42 12.27
C TYR A 7 -20.41 -7.45 11.15
N ILE A 8 -19.96 -6.24 11.49
CA ILE A 8 -19.53 -5.24 10.49
C ILE A 8 -18.30 -5.73 9.71
N GLN A 9 -17.28 -6.25 10.39
CA GLN A 9 -16.04 -6.70 9.73
C GLN A 9 -16.23 -7.95 8.85
N GLU A 10 -17.16 -8.83 9.21
CA GLU A 10 -17.46 -10.05 8.44
C GLU A 10 -18.48 -9.80 7.31
N THR A 11 -19.03 -8.58 7.20
CA THR A 11 -19.98 -8.24 6.14
C THR A 11 -19.25 -8.09 4.81
N THR A 12 -19.62 -8.92 3.83
CA THR A 12 -19.15 -8.77 2.45
C THR A 12 -19.55 -7.41 1.87
N LEU A 13 -18.60 -6.72 1.23
CA LEU A 13 -18.80 -5.39 0.70
C LEU A 13 -18.84 -5.38 -0.83
N ILE A 14 -19.57 -4.41 -1.38
CA ILE A 14 -19.51 -4.03 -2.79
C ILE A 14 -18.88 -2.65 -2.83
N ASP A 15 -17.70 -2.57 -3.42
CA ASP A 15 -17.02 -1.32 -3.62
C ASP A 15 -17.52 -0.62 -4.89
N THR A 16 -18.18 0.51 -4.70
CA THR A 16 -18.87 1.21 -5.76
C THR A 16 -17.99 2.17 -6.56
N HIS A 17 -16.75 2.43 -6.14
CA HIS A 17 -15.85 3.33 -6.86
C HIS A 17 -14.38 3.15 -6.48
N GLU A 18 -13.55 2.79 -7.45
CA GLU A 18 -12.12 2.63 -7.26
C GLU A 18 -11.28 3.06 -8.48
N HIS A 19 -10.01 3.37 -8.21
CA HIS A 19 -9.01 3.71 -9.24
C HIS A 19 -7.93 2.63 -9.40
N LEU A 20 -8.25 1.39 -9.02
CA LEU A 20 -7.33 0.26 -9.05
C LEU A 20 -6.93 -0.14 -10.48
N ARG A 21 -5.71 -0.66 -10.66
CA ARG A 21 -5.27 -1.26 -11.92
C ARG A 21 -6.10 -2.50 -12.24
N PHE A 22 -6.34 -2.78 -13.53
CA PHE A 22 -6.85 -4.07 -13.98
C PHE A 22 -5.78 -5.16 -13.86
N GLU A 23 -6.20 -6.43 -13.91
CA GLU A 23 -5.31 -7.60 -13.74
C GLU A 23 -4.05 -7.54 -14.61
N ASP A 24 -4.22 -7.36 -15.93
CA ASP A 24 -3.09 -7.39 -16.86
C ASP A 24 -2.06 -6.30 -16.56
N ASP A 25 -2.53 -5.11 -16.15
CA ASP A 25 -1.66 -3.98 -15.80
C ASP A 25 -1.04 -4.14 -14.40
N TRP A 26 -1.76 -4.73 -13.44
CA TRP A 26 -1.21 -5.09 -12.13
C TRP A 26 -0.06 -6.11 -12.26
N VAL A 27 -0.23 -7.13 -13.10
CA VAL A 27 0.78 -8.16 -13.31
C VAL A 27 1.99 -7.60 -14.07
N ALA A 28 1.76 -6.85 -15.16
CA ALA A 28 2.83 -6.37 -16.02
C ALA A 28 3.56 -5.15 -15.46
N ASN A 29 2.81 -4.21 -14.88
CA ASN A 29 3.29 -2.87 -14.49
C ASN A 29 2.89 -2.51 -13.05
N GLY A 30 2.62 -3.50 -12.19
CA GLY A 30 2.23 -3.28 -10.79
C GLY A 30 3.31 -2.54 -9.98
N PRO A 31 2.91 -1.92 -8.86
CA PRO A 31 3.80 -1.15 -8.00
C PRO A 31 4.80 -2.06 -7.28
N ASP A 32 5.97 -1.54 -6.95
CA ASP A 32 6.82 -2.17 -5.93
C ASP A 32 6.27 -1.93 -4.51
N VAL A 33 6.93 -2.48 -3.49
CA VAL A 33 6.46 -2.36 -2.10
C VAL A 33 6.36 -0.91 -1.60
N LEU A 34 7.22 -0.01 -2.09
CA LEU A 34 7.19 1.39 -1.68
C LEU A 34 6.06 2.14 -2.36
N GLN A 35 5.85 1.91 -3.64
CA GLN A 35 4.72 2.49 -4.36
C GLN A 35 3.40 1.99 -3.78
N ASP A 36 3.28 0.68 -3.51
CA ASP A 36 2.06 0.09 -2.95
C ASP A 36 1.70 0.68 -1.56
N LEU A 37 2.71 0.91 -0.71
CA LEU A 37 2.50 1.47 0.62
C LEU A 37 2.36 3.01 0.62
N PHE A 38 3.05 3.74 -0.25
CA PHE A 38 3.23 5.19 -0.11
C PHE A 38 2.66 6.04 -1.26
N GLU A 39 2.20 5.49 -2.39
CA GLU A 39 1.77 6.28 -3.56
C GLU A 39 0.47 7.08 -3.36
N ASN A 40 -0.36 6.70 -2.37
CA ASN A 40 -1.66 7.33 -2.13
C ASN A 40 -1.53 8.74 -1.47
N TYR A 41 -2.22 8.99 -0.35
CA TYR A 41 -2.30 10.34 0.23
C TYR A 41 -1.15 10.69 1.20
N VAL A 42 -0.39 9.70 1.66
CA VAL A 42 0.72 9.89 2.61
C VAL A 42 1.89 10.77 2.11
N PRO A 43 2.18 10.93 0.79
CA PRO A 43 3.21 11.84 0.31
C PRO A 43 3.04 13.28 0.81
N ALA A 44 1.80 13.77 0.90
CA ALA A 44 1.52 15.11 1.41
C ALA A 44 1.89 15.24 2.89
N ASP A 45 1.56 14.22 3.69
CA ASP A 45 1.92 14.16 5.11
C ASP A 45 3.45 14.16 5.27
N LEU A 46 4.17 13.37 4.47
CA LEU A 46 5.64 13.32 4.50
C LEU A 46 6.28 14.70 4.24
N VAL A 47 5.78 15.43 3.24
CA VAL A 47 6.28 16.78 2.92
C VAL A 47 5.99 17.75 4.07
N VAL A 48 4.78 17.71 4.64
CA VAL A 48 4.40 18.58 5.77
C VAL A 48 5.25 18.28 7.02
N ALA A 49 5.63 17.01 7.22
CA ALA A 49 6.49 16.58 8.31
C ALA A 49 7.99 16.85 8.08
N GLY A 50 8.36 17.41 6.93
CA GLY A 50 9.72 17.91 6.67
C GLY A 50 10.56 17.11 5.68
N ALA A 51 10.01 16.08 5.03
CA ALA A 51 10.67 15.47 3.88
C ALA A 51 10.69 16.46 2.70
N SER A 52 11.75 16.44 1.89
CA SER A 52 11.77 17.25 0.68
C SER A 52 10.87 16.63 -0.40
N GLN A 53 10.29 17.46 -1.28
CA GLN A 53 9.57 16.95 -2.44
C GLN A 53 10.44 16.06 -3.33
N THR A 54 11.76 16.32 -3.37
CA THR A 54 12.70 15.50 -4.16
C THR A 54 12.83 14.09 -3.58
N ASP A 55 12.91 13.97 -2.25
CA ASP A 55 13.01 12.69 -1.57
C ASP A 55 11.69 11.89 -1.68
N VAL A 56 10.56 12.57 -1.54
CA VAL A 56 9.24 11.94 -1.72
C VAL A 56 9.02 11.48 -3.17
N ASN A 57 9.49 12.24 -4.16
CA ASN A 57 9.46 11.78 -5.55
C ASN A 57 10.39 10.58 -5.77
N ALA A 58 11.56 10.56 -5.11
CA ALA A 58 12.50 9.46 -5.19
C ALA A 58 11.98 8.19 -4.52
N LEU A 59 11.21 8.32 -3.43
CA LEU A 59 10.51 7.22 -2.76
C LEU A 59 9.65 6.41 -3.75
N LEU A 60 8.95 7.11 -4.65
CA LEU A 60 7.97 6.53 -5.56
C LEU A 60 8.53 6.23 -6.97
N ASP A 61 9.83 6.44 -7.21
CA ASP A 61 10.48 6.23 -8.50
C ASP A 61 11.47 5.05 -8.43
N PRO A 62 11.13 3.88 -9.00
CA PRO A 62 12.00 2.69 -9.01
C PRO A 62 13.37 2.90 -9.67
N SER A 63 13.55 3.96 -10.48
CA SER A 63 14.84 4.28 -11.09
C SER A 63 15.82 4.97 -10.12
N LYS A 64 15.36 5.37 -8.92
CA LYS A 64 16.17 6.17 -7.96
C LYS A 64 16.95 5.36 -6.94
N GLY A 65 16.83 4.02 -6.96
CA GLY A 65 17.62 3.15 -6.10
C GLY A 65 16.83 1.91 -5.71
N ASP A 66 17.44 1.10 -4.85
CA ASP A 66 16.74 -0.01 -4.21
C ASP A 66 15.72 0.50 -3.17
N VAL A 67 15.02 -0.43 -2.52
CA VAL A 67 14.00 -0.12 -1.51
C VAL A 67 14.59 0.65 -0.33
N ALA A 68 15.79 0.28 0.13
CA ALA A 68 16.44 0.93 1.26
C ALA A 68 16.82 2.38 0.93
N ALA A 69 17.55 2.58 -0.18
CA ALA A 69 18.04 3.88 -0.60
C ALA A 69 16.93 4.90 -0.86
N ARG A 70 15.75 4.44 -1.30
CA ARG A 70 14.58 5.30 -1.55
C ARG A 70 13.80 5.63 -0.28
N PHE A 71 13.79 4.75 0.72
CA PHE A 71 13.04 4.97 1.96
C PHE A 71 13.83 5.74 3.03
N GLU A 72 15.13 5.50 3.17
CA GLU A 72 15.98 6.14 4.18
C GLU A 72 15.81 7.67 4.28
N PRO A 73 15.76 8.44 3.16
CA PRO A 73 15.62 9.89 3.21
C PRO A 73 14.28 10.37 3.80
N VAL A 74 13.20 9.60 3.66
CA VAL A 74 11.86 9.97 4.14
C VAL A 74 11.54 9.37 5.51
N GLN A 75 12.36 8.45 6.01
CA GLN A 75 12.10 7.74 7.27
C GLN A 75 11.83 8.68 8.47
N PRO A 76 12.57 9.79 8.69
CA PRO A 76 12.27 10.70 9.80
C PRO A 76 10.87 11.34 9.70
N ALA A 77 10.42 11.66 8.48
CA ALA A 77 9.09 12.19 8.24
C ALA A 77 8.03 11.10 8.44
N TRP A 78 8.30 9.88 7.99
CA TRP A 78 7.44 8.72 8.26
C TRP A 78 7.18 8.52 9.76
N GLU A 79 8.24 8.57 10.58
CA GLU A 79 8.10 8.44 12.04
C GLU A 79 7.18 9.51 12.66
N ALA A 80 7.14 10.70 12.07
CA ALA A 80 6.27 11.79 12.53
C ALA A 80 4.81 11.61 12.08
N VAL A 81 4.55 10.94 10.96
CA VAL A 81 3.21 10.84 10.36
C VAL A 81 2.55 9.47 10.46
N LYS A 82 3.25 8.44 10.92
CA LYS A 82 2.71 7.07 11.04
C LYS A 82 1.46 6.94 11.93
N HIS A 83 1.13 7.97 12.70
CA HIS A 83 -0.05 8.05 13.56
C HIS A 83 -1.15 8.99 13.01
N THR A 84 -0.98 9.56 11.80
CA THR A 84 -2.07 10.26 11.10
C THR A 84 -3.05 9.23 10.52
N GLY A 85 -4.22 9.66 10.06
CA GLY A 85 -5.20 8.75 9.44
C GLY A 85 -4.63 8.04 8.19
N TYR A 86 -3.83 8.73 7.37
CA TYR A 86 -3.16 8.10 6.23
C TYR A 86 -1.99 7.23 6.68
N GLY A 87 -1.20 7.65 7.68
CA GLY A 87 -0.14 6.81 8.24
C GLY A 87 -0.68 5.52 8.86
N GLU A 88 -1.83 5.56 9.52
CA GLU A 88 -2.52 4.38 10.05
C GLU A 88 -2.95 3.43 8.92
N ALA A 89 -3.51 3.95 7.82
CA ALA A 89 -3.86 3.15 6.66
C ALA A 89 -2.64 2.42 6.06
N VAL A 90 -1.49 3.10 5.95
CA VAL A 90 -0.24 2.49 5.49
C VAL A 90 0.23 1.39 6.43
N ARG A 91 0.15 1.60 7.75
CA ARG A 91 0.49 0.57 8.75
C ARG A 91 -0.43 -0.64 8.68
N ILE A 92 -1.73 -0.44 8.53
CA ILE A 92 -2.71 -1.53 8.40
C ILE A 92 -2.39 -2.36 7.15
N LEU A 93 -2.11 -1.71 6.02
CA LEU A 93 -1.73 -2.39 4.79
C LEU A 93 -0.41 -3.17 4.96
N ALA A 94 0.60 -2.55 5.58
CA ALA A 94 1.88 -3.19 5.87
C ALA A 94 1.74 -4.44 6.74
N GLU A 95 0.94 -4.37 7.81
CA GLU A 95 0.72 -5.50 8.70
C GLU A 95 -0.15 -6.58 8.05
N ASP A 96 -1.28 -6.21 7.44
CA ASP A 96 -2.19 -7.20 6.86
C ASP A 96 -1.55 -7.86 5.64
N VAL A 97 -1.16 -7.09 4.61
CA VAL A 97 -0.70 -7.70 3.36
C VAL A 97 0.72 -8.24 3.46
N TYR A 98 1.62 -7.54 4.17
CA TYR A 98 3.05 -7.88 4.20
C TYR A 98 3.54 -8.50 5.52
N GLY A 99 2.67 -8.63 6.53
CA GLY A 99 3.06 -9.15 7.84
C GLY A 99 4.03 -8.24 8.61
N MET A 100 4.06 -6.95 8.26
CA MET A 100 5.02 -5.98 8.77
C MET A 100 4.39 -5.08 9.83
N ALA A 101 4.50 -5.48 11.10
CA ALA A 101 3.92 -4.74 12.23
C ALA A 101 4.53 -3.34 12.43
N GLU A 102 5.81 -3.17 12.09
CA GLU A 102 6.49 -1.87 12.08
C GLU A 102 7.24 -1.70 10.76
N ILE A 103 7.05 -0.55 10.13
CA ILE A 103 7.69 -0.24 8.85
C ILE A 103 9.15 0.15 9.09
N THR A 104 10.03 -0.77 8.72
CA THR A 104 11.49 -0.64 8.82
C THR A 104 12.11 -0.91 7.46
N VAL A 105 13.35 -0.44 7.23
CA VAL A 105 14.09 -0.70 5.99
C VAL A 105 14.17 -2.21 5.72
N ASP A 106 14.59 -3.01 6.72
CA ASP A 106 14.68 -4.47 6.58
C ASP A 106 13.33 -5.12 6.29
N GLY A 107 12.26 -4.64 6.94
CA GLY A 107 10.89 -5.09 6.68
C GLY A 107 10.46 -4.82 5.24
N LEU A 108 10.69 -3.60 4.74
CA LEU A 108 10.37 -3.21 3.37
C LEU A 108 11.15 -4.04 2.35
N VAL A 109 12.45 -4.23 2.57
CA VAL A 109 13.29 -5.08 1.71
C VAL A 109 12.77 -6.52 1.68
N ALA A 110 12.39 -7.08 2.83
CA ALA A 110 11.84 -8.43 2.91
C ALA A 110 10.46 -8.54 2.24
N ALA A 111 9.62 -7.51 2.37
CA ALA A 111 8.27 -7.48 1.82
C ALA A 111 8.23 -7.37 0.28
N GLN A 112 9.32 -6.92 -0.36
CA GLN A 112 9.39 -6.85 -1.83
C GLN A 112 9.13 -8.21 -2.49
N ALA A 113 9.65 -9.30 -1.92
CA ALA A 113 9.43 -10.64 -2.48
C ALA A 113 7.95 -11.07 -2.42
N GLU A 114 7.23 -10.66 -1.37
CA GLU A 114 5.79 -10.92 -1.27
C GLU A 114 4.99 -10.02 -2.22
N ASN A 115 5.35 -8.75 -2.38
CA ASN A 115 4.77 -7.88 -3.40
C ASN A 115 4.92 -8.50 -4.81
N ASP A 116 6.11 -8.98 -5.16
CA ASP A 116 6.35 -9.66 -6.45
C ASP A 116 5.48 -10.91 -6.61
N ARG A 117 5.28 -11.68 -5.54
CA ARG A 117 4.39 -12.85 -5.54
C ARG A 117 2.93 -12.44 -5.77
N LEU A 118 2.47 -11.36 -5.11
CA LEU A 118 1.12 -10.82 -5.22
C LEU A 118 0.82 -10.15 -6.57
N ARG A 119 1.86 -9.81 -7.34
CA ARG A 119 1.74 -9.40 -8.75
C ARG A 119 1.66 -10.59 -9.72
N GLY A 120 1.52 -11.81 -9.22
CA GLY A 120 1.23 -12.99 -10.02
C GLY A 120 -0.22 -13.06 -10.52
N SER A 121 -0.45 -13.77 -11.62
CA SER A 121 -1.79 -13.93 -12.18
C SER A 121 -2.79 -14.53 -11.17
N GLY A 122 -3.96 -13.91 -11.07
CA GLY A 122 -5.06 -14.29 -10.18
C GLY A 122 -4.89 -13.84 -8.73
N GLN A 123 -3.72 -13.32 -8.34
CA GLN A 123 -3.47 -12.91 -6.95
C GLN A 123 -4.23 -11.63 -6.58
N ARG A 124 -4.42 -10.70 -7.52
CA ARG A 124 -5.24 -9.50 -7.30
C ARG A 124 -6.67 -9.87 -6.94
N LEU A 125 -7.29 -10.82 -7.67
CA LEU A 125 -8.63 -11.31 -7.35
C LEU A 125 -8.66 -11.97 -5.98
N ALA A 126 -7.66 -12.79 -5.66
CA ALA A 126 -7.57 -13.44 -4.35
C ALA A 126 -7.45 -12.41 -3.21
N LEU A 127 -6.64 -11.36 -3.38
CA LEU A 127 -6.54 -10.27 -2.41
C LEU A 127 -7.88 -9.56 -2.20
N LEU A 128 -8.52 -9.09 -3.28
CA LEU A 128 -9.77 -8.33 -3.16
C LEU A 128 -10.92 -9.19 -2.60
N ARG A 129 -11.04 -10.44 -3.05
CA ARG A 129 -12.14 -11.32 -2.65
C ARG A 129 -11.89 -11.99 -1.30
N ASP A 130 -10.76 -12.67 -1.16
CA ASP A 130 -10.51 -13.57 -0.04
C ASP A 130 -9.95 -12.85 1.18
N ARG A 131 -9.24 -11.72 0.97
CA ARG A 131 -8.65 -10.93 2.06
C ARG A 131 -9.46 -9.70 2.40
N ALA A 132 -9.80 -8.88 1.41
CA ALA A 132 -10.55 -7.65 1.63
C ALA A 132 -12.07 -7.87 1.73
N GLY A 133 -12.58 -9.07 1.41
CA GLY A 133 -14.00 -9.39 1.53
C GLY A 133 -14.89 -8.64 0.53
N LEU A 134 -14.34 -8.26 -0.62
CA LEU A 134 -15.05 -7.53 -1.68
C LEU A 134 -15.67 -8.51 -2.67
N ASP A 135 -16.98 -8.42 -2.86
CA ASP A 135 -17.73 -9.20 -3.84
C ASP A 135 -17.61 -8.61 -5.25
N HIS A 136 -17.75 -7.28 -5.35
CA HIS A 136 -17.58 -6.53 -6.59
C HIS A 136 -16.84 -5.23 -6.32
N VAL A 137 -16.07 -4.78 -7.31
CA VAL A 137 -15.42 -3.47 -7.33
C VAL A 137 -15.73 -2.80 -8.66
N GLN A 138 -16.26 -1.58 -8.62
CA GLN A 138 -16.43 -0.75 -9.82
C GLN A 138 -15.18 0.10 -10.00
N ILE A 139 -14.46 -0.14 -11.10
CA ILE A 139 -13.17 0.48 -11.39
C ILE A 139 -13.32 1.45 -12.54
N ASP A 140 -12.72 2.64 -12.41
CA ASP A 140 -12.64 3.59 -13.52
C ASP A 140 -11.90 3.01 -14.72
N ASN A 141 -12.52 3.14 -15.89
CA ASN A 141 -11.91 2.78 -17.15
C ASN A 141 -11.46 4.04 -17.88
N PHE A 142 -10.18 4.37 -17.77
CA PHE A 142 -9.56 5.55 -18.38
C PHE A 142 -9.05 5.33 -19.81
N VAL A 143 -9.40 4.19 -20.43
CA VAL A 143 -9.02 3.80 -21.80
C VAL A 143 -9.85 4.55 -22.85
#